data_AF-A0A804QFJ3-F1
#
_entry.id   AF-A0A804QFJ3-F1
#
_cell.length_a   1.000
_cell.length_b   1.000
_cell.length_c   1.000
_cell.angle_alpha   90.00
_cell.angle_beta   90.00
_cell.angle_gamma   90.00
#
_symmetry.space_group_name_H-M   'P 1'
#
loop_
_entity.id
_entity.type
_entity.pdbx_description
1 polymer ?
#
loop_
_entity_poly.entity_id
_entity_poly.type
_entity_poly.pdbx_seq_one_letter_code
_entity_poly.pdbx_strand_id
1 'polypeptide(L)'
;MVTIATNPGRRNQVIPVLLFVGVVFIVIGLGCIAASNRVVEVVYEYETSCIPRHMLGNKVAYIQNPSIDKTCTWILKVPRDMKHPIYVYYQLDKFYQNHRRYVKSRSDKQLRDPKEANSTQQYCKPEATTEHGSAVVPCGLVAWSLFNDTYSFARGNNRALRVHKRGISWRSEREHIFGKQVFPRNFQKGALIGGGTLDPRIPLSEQEDLIVWMRTAALPTFRKLYGRIEADLRAGELVTVTTQNNYNTYSFGGKKALVLSTAGVLGGRNGFLGRGYAVVGLACLLLALLLTMLCLVFPLKEEHLALQYPLLRPATVTMHA
;
A
#
# COMPACT_ATOMS: atom_id res chain seq x y z
N MET A 1 -33.63 27.10 -5.73
CA MET A 1 -32.82 27.84 -6.71
C MET A 1 -31.84 28.71 -5.95
N VAL A 2 -30.56 28.32 -5.90
CA VAL A 2 -29.52 29.14 -5.30
C VAL A 2 -29.17 30.21 -6.32
N THR A 3 -29.62 31.44 -6.06
CA THR A 3 -29.28 32.62 -6.87
C THR A 3 -27.82 32.95 -6.65
N ILE A 4 -26.95 32.46 -7.54
CA ILE A 4 -25.59 32.98 -7.65
C ILE A 4 -25.72 34.32 -8.37
N ALA A 5 -25.70 35.41 -7.61
CA ALA A 5 -25.49 36.75 -8.14
C ALA A 5 -24.10 36.78 -8.81
N THR A 6 -24.05 36.55 -10.13
CA THR A 6 -22.82 36.60 -10.90
C THR A 6 -22.52 38.03 -11.32
N ASN A 7 -21.60 38.65 -10.59
CA ASN A 7 -20.95 39.92 -10.91
C ASN A 7 -20.37 39.88 -12.36
N PRO A 8 -20.64 40.85 -13.25
CA PRO A 8 -20.27 40.81 -14.67
C PRO A 8 -18.76 40.69 -14.95
N GLY A 9 -17.89 41.01 -14.00
CA GLY A 9 -16.44 40.78 -14.09
C GLY A 9 -15.97 39.33 -13.95
N ARG A 10 -16.82 38.38 -13.51
CA ARG A 10 -16.43 36.97 -13.25
C ARG A 10 -16.60 36.03 -14.45
N ARG A 11 -17.38 36.42 -15.47
CA ARG A 11 -17.71 35.55 -16.62
C ARG A 11 -16.50 35.31 -17.55
N ASN A 12 -15.55 36.24 -17.58
CA ASN A 12 -14.37 36.17 -18.47
C ASN A 12 -13.18 35.38 -17.89
N GLN A 13 -13.27 34.87 -16.65
CA GLN A 13 -12.14 34.19 -16.00
C GLN A 13 -12.25 32.66 -16.03
N VAL A 14 -13.43 32.09 -16.30
CA VAL A 14 -13.64 30.63 -16.21
C VAL A 14 -12.88 29.87 -17.29
N ILE A 15 -12.96 30.30 -18.56
CA ILE A 15 -12.27 29.64 -19.68
C ILE A 15 -10.74 29.70 -19.51
N PRO A 16 -10.12 30.88 -19.24
CA PRO A 16 -8.67 30.94 -18.98
C PRO A 16 -8.23 30.06 -17.82
N VAL A 17 -8.99 30.02 -16.72
CA VAL A 17 -8.68 29.16 -15.56
C VAL A 17 -8.76 27.68 -15.93
N LEU A 18 -9.79 27.26 -16.65
CA LEU A 18 -9.93 25.86 -17.10
C LEU A 18 -8.81 25.44 -18.05
N LEU A 19 -8.41 26.32 -18.98
CA LEU A 19 -7.26 26.07 -19.87
C LEU A 19 -5.96 25.94 -19.08
N PHE A 20 -5.70 26.86 -18.15
CA PHE A 20 -4.50 26.83 -17.32
C PHE A 20 -4.41 25.56 -16.47
N VAL A 21 -5.48 25.24 -15.73
CA VAL A 21 -5.55 24.03 -14.89
C VAL A 21 -5.41 22.78 -15.75
N GLY A 22 -6.09 22.73 -16.92
CA GLY A 22 -6.03 21.62 -17.85
C GLY A 22 -4.60 21.32 -18.33
N VAL A 23 -3.88 22.36 -18.77
CA VAL A 23 -2.48 22.23 -19.23
C VAL A 23 -1.57 21.79 -18.08
N VAL A 24 -1.67 22.43 -16.91
CA VAL A 24 -0.83 22.07 -15.74
C VAL A 24 -1.06 20.62 -15.33
N PHE A 25 -2.32 20.16 -15.28
CA PHE A 25 -2.65 18.79 -14.89
C PHE A 25 -2.16 17.76 -15.90
N ILE A 26 -2.22 18.06 -17.21
CA ILE A 26 -1.65 17.17 -18.22
C ILE A 26 -0.14 17.06 -18.05
N VAL A 27 0.58 18.18 -17.85
CA VAL A 27 2.04 18.17 -17.66
C VAL A 27 2.42 17.36 -16.42
N ILE A 28 1.74 17.57 -15.30
CA ILE A 28 1.95 16.79 -14.07
C ILE A 28 1.61 15.31 -14.31
N GLY A 29 0.50 15.02 -14.98
CA GLY A 29 0.04 13.66 -15.27
C GLY A 29 1.05 12.86 -16.11
N LEU A 30 1.54 13.47 -17.20
CA LEU A 30 2.57 12.88 -18.05
C LEU A 30 3.89 12.70 -17.30
N GLY A 31 4.29 13.68 -16.49
CA GLY A 31 5.47 13.57 -15.62
C GLY A 31 5.38 12.40 -14.63
N CYS A 32 4.23 12.23 -13.97
CA CYS A 32 3.96 11.11 -13.07
C CYS A 32 3.98 9.75 -13.81
N ILE A 33 3.39 9.66 -15.01
CA ILE A 33 3.43 8.44 -15.83
C ILE A 33 4.87 8.11 -16.23
N ALA A 34 5.63 9.09 -16.68
CA ALA A 34 7.03 8.92 -17.06
C ALA A 34 7.88 8.45 -15.87
N ALA A 35 7.71 9.07 -14.70
CA ALA A 35 8.38 8.67 -13.47
C ALA A 35 8.02 7.23 -13.06
N SER A 36 6.74 6.86 -13.14
CA SER A 36 6.29 5.50 -12.85
C SER A 36 6.83 4.46 -13.84
N ASN A 37 6.98 4.81 -15.11
CA ASN A 37 7.44 3.88 -16.16
C ASN A 37 8.95 3.60 -16.08
N ARG A 38 9.72 4.45 -15.39
CA ARG A 38 11.14 4.21 -15.10
C ARG A 38 11.34 3.14 -14.03
N VAL A 39 10.34 2.88 -13.18
CA VAL A 39 10.43 1.86 -12.14
C VAL A 39 10.40 0.47 -12.76
N VAL A 40 11.45 -0.30 -12.51
CA VAL A 40 11.53 -1.71 -12.90
C VAL A 40 10.97 -2.55 -11.76
N GLU A 41 10.05 -3.43 -12.10
CA GLU A 41 9.42 -4.35 -11.16
C GLU A 41 9.35 -5.74 -11.76
N VAL A 42 9.68 -6.75 -10.96
CA VAL A 42 9.67 -8.16 -11.30
C VAL A 42 8.83 -8.88 -10.26
N VAL A 43 7.74 -9.52 -10.69
CA VAL A 43 6.81 -10.24 -9.82
C VAL A 43 6.86 -11.72 -10.21
N TYR A 44 7.10 -12.59 -9.23
CA TYR A 44 7.05 -14.04 -9.42
C TYR A 44 6.11 -14.68 -8.41
N GLU A 45 5.00 -15.23 -8.90
CA GLU A 45 4.03 -15.97 -8.11
C GLU A 45 4.52 -17.41 -7.89
N TYR A 46 4.89 -17.76 -6.65
CA TYR A 46 5.51 -19.05 -6.33
C TYR A 46 4.59 -20.00 -5.55
N GLU A 47 3.36 -19.58 -5.20
CA GLU A 47 2.43 -20.37 -4.38
C GLU A 47 2.19 -21.78 -4.94
N THR A 48 1.91 -21.93 -6.24
CA THR A 48 1.72 -23.25 -6.88
C THR A 48 3.02 -23.86 -7.38
N SER A 49 3.93 -23.03 -7.88
CA SER A 49 5.19 -23.48 -8.49
C SER A 49 6.12 -24.20 -7.50
N CYS A 50 5.99 -23.90 -6.21
CA CYS A 50 6.77 -24.52 -5.13
C CYS A 50 6.09 -25.74 -4.48
N ILE A 51 5.08 -26.33 -5.13
CA ILE A 51 4.43 -27.56 -4.68
C ILE A 51 4.82 -28.72 -5.61
N PRO A 52 5.24 -29.87 -5.07
CA PRO A 52 5.47 -31.06 -5.88
C PRO A 52 4.21 -31.48 -6.66
N ARG A 53 4.38 -31.91 -7.92
CA ARG A 53 3.25 -32.25 -8.81
C ARG A 53 2.26 -33.25 -8.20
N HIS A 54 2.76 -34.22 -7.44
CA HIS A 54 1.95 -35.26 -6.80
C HIS A 54 1.10 -34.73 -5.62
N MET A 55 1.42 -33.56 -5.06
CA MET A 55 0.67 -32.92 -3.96
C MET A 55 -0.17 -31.72 -4.39
N LEU A 56 -0.24 -31.42 -5.70
CA LEU A 56 -1.05 -30.30 -6.20
C LEU A 56 -2.55 -30.46 -5.87
N GLY A 57 -3.04 -31.70 -5.78
CA GLY A 57 -4.42 -32.00 -5.39
C GLY A 57 -4.73 -31.77 -3.91
N ASN A 58 -3.71 -31.74 -3.03
CA ASN A 58 -3.87 -31.49 -1.60
C ASN A 58 -2.76 -30.59 -1.04
N LYS A 59 -2.81 -29.32 -1.45
CA LYS A 59 -1.83 -28.30 -1.06
C LYS A 59 -1.80 -28.02 0.44
N VAL A 60 -2.95 -28.16 1.12
CA VAL A 60 -3.07 -27.92 2.56
C VAL A 60 -2.33 -29.00 3.36
N ALA A 61 -2.44 -30.27 2.95
CA ALA A 61 -1.67 -31.34 3.58
C ALA A 61 -0.16 -31.14 3.39
N TYR A 62 0.28 -30.70 2.20
CA TYR A 62 1.69 -30.40 1.93
C TYR A 62 2.24 -29.32 2.87
N ILE A 63 1.56 -28.18 2.97
CA ILE A 63 2.07 -27.05 3.75
C ILE A 63 2.05 -27.31 5.25
N GLN A 64 1.09 -28.10 5.74
CA GLN A 64 0.95 -28.41 7.16
C GLN A 64 1.85 -29.55 7.63
N ASN A 65 2.40 -30.36 6.72
CA ASN A 65 3.25 -31.48 7.09
C ASN A 65 4.66 -31.00 7.52
N PRO A 66 5.05 -31.14 8.80
CA PRO A 66 6.33 -30.63 9.28
C PRO A 66 7.53 -31.44 8.76
N SER A 67 7.33 -32.69 8.36
CA SER A 67 8.40 -33.60 7.92
C SER A 67 8.86 -33.34 6.47
N ILE A 68 8.11 -32.55 5.71
CA ILE A 68 8.42 -32.24 4.31
C ILE A 68 9.18 -30.92 4.24
N ASP A 69 10.36 -30.94 3.61
CA ASP A 69 11.10 -29.74 3.28
C ASP A 69 10.34 -28.91 2.23
N LYS A 70 10.18 -27.62 2.52
CA LYS A 70 9.44 -26.64 1.71
C LYS A 70 10.37 -25.71 0.95
N THR A 71 11.66 -26.05 0.88
CA THR A 71 12.66 -25.36 0.08
C THR A 71 12.30 -25.47 -1.40
N CYS A 72 12.27 -24.32 -2.07
CA CYS A 72 11.95 -24.21 -3.48
C CYS A 72 12.92 -23.26 -4.17
N THR A 73 13.64 -23.76 -5.16
CA THR A 73 14.62 -23.00 -5.93
C THR A 73 14.11 -22.75 -7.34
N TRP A 74 14.21 -21.49 -7.79
CA TRP A 74 13.75 -21.08 -9.11
C TRP A 74 14.61 -19.93 -9.63
N ILE A 75 14.59 -19.72 -10.95
CA ILE A 75 15.42 -18.72 -11.62
C ILE A 75 14.55 -17.51 -11.98
N LEU A 76 14.98 -16.34 -11.53
CA LEU A 76 14.40 -15.06 -11.89
C LEU A 76 15.25 -14.38 -12.96
N LYS A 77 14.64 -14.07 -14.11
CA LYS A 77 15.28 -13.28 -15.17
C LYS A 77 14.99 -11.80 -14.97
N VAL A 78 16.05 -10.99 -14.89
CA VAL A 78 15.95 -9.54 -14.74
C VAL A 78 15.58 -8.90 -16.09
N PRO A 79 14.43 -8.20 -16.22
CA PRO A 79 13.96 -7.72 -17.52
C PRO A 79 14.67 -6.45 -18.01
N ARG A 80 15.12 -5.60 -17.07
CA ARG A 80 15.80 -4.32 -17.32
C ARG A 80 16.78 -4.06 -16.17
N ASP A 81 17.80 -3.24 -16.42
CA ASP A 81 18.75 -2.83 -15.40
C ASP A 81 18.04 -2.29 -14.15
N MET A 82 18.37 -2.85 -12.99
CA MET A 82 17.86 -2.44 -11.68
C MET A 82 19.02 -1.87 -10.87
N LYS A 83 18.92 -0.57 -10.56
CA LYS A 83 19.91 0.12 -9.72
C LYS A 83 19.63 -0.09 -8.25
N HIS A 84 20.68 -0.26 -7.46
CA HIS A 84 20.57 -0.35 -6.01
C HIS A 84 20.09 0.98 -5.38
N PRO A 85 19.38 0.96 -4.25
CA PRO A 85 18.89 -0.24 -3.54
C PRO A 85 17.71 -0.89 -4.27
N ILE A 86 17.75 -2.22 -4.40
CA ILE A 86 16.64 -3.02 -4.93
C ILE A 86 15.79 -3.51 -3.76
N TYR A 87 14.52 -3.15 -3.74
CA TYR A 87 13.61 -3.52 -2.67
C TYR A 87 13.00 -4.90 -2.94
N VAL A 88 13.03 -5.74 -1.92
CA VAL A 88 12.44 -7.07 -1.91
C VAL A 88 11.13 -6.99 -1.14
N TYR A 89 10.01 -7.27 -1.80
CA TYR A 89 8.71 -7.36 -1.16
C TYR A 89 8.15 -8.77 -1.29
N TYR A 90 7.40 -9.19 -0.28
CA TYR A 90 6.43 -10.26 -0.48
C TYR A 90 5.05 -9.66 -0.72
N GLN A 91 4.29 -10.28 -1.61
CA GLN A 91 2.90 -9.96 -1.89
C GLN A 91 2.02 -11.10 -1.43
N LEU A 92 0.98 -10.77 -0.67
CA LEU A 92 -0.10 -11.68 -0.31
C LEU A 92 -1.37 -11.24 -1.01
N ASP A 93 -2.14 -12.22 -1.47
CA ASP A 93 -3.47 -12.04 -2.06
C ASP A 93 -4.54 -12.72 -1.20
N LYS A 94 -5.75 -12.14 -1.20
CA LYS A 94 -6.91 -12.59 -0.41
C LYS A 94 -6.63 -12.74 1.09
N PHE A 95 -5.74 -11.90 1.64
CA PHE A 95 -5.47 -11.85 3.08
C PHE A 95 -6.02 -10.55 3.68
N TYR A 96 -7.10 -10.65 4.44
CA TYR A 96 -7.90 -9.50 4.87
C TYR A 96 -7.40 -8.89 6.19
N GLN A 97 -6.23 -8.23 6.18
CA GLN A 97 -5.73 -7.49 7.35
C GLN A 97 -6.66 -6.37 7.80
N ASN A 98 -7.51 -5.87 6.92
CA ASN A 98 -8.47 -4.79 7.18
C ASN A 98 -9.75 -5.25 7.90
N HIS A 99 -9.92 -6.55 8.16
CA HIS A 99 -11.09 -7.04 8.87
C HIS A 99 -11.13 -6.48 10.30
N ARG A 100 -12.30 -5.92 10.72
CA ARG A 100 -12.45 -5.18 11.98
C ARG A 100 -11.94 -5.94 13.20
N ARG A 101 -12.21 -7.24 13.32
CA ARG A 101 -11.73 -8.06 14.44
C ARG A 101 -10.22 -8.32 14.39
N TYR A 102 -9.66 -8.42 13.19
CA TYR A 102 -8.22 -8.62 13.00
C TYR A 102 -7.45 -7.36 13.40
N VAL A 103 -7.81 -6.19 12.84
CA VAL A 103 -7.15 -4.90 13.14
C VAL A 103 -7.19 -4.57 14.63
N LYS A 104 -8.33 -4.85 15.28
CA LYS A 104 -8.49 -4.60 16.72
C LYS A 104 -7.71 -5.58 17.60
N SER A 105 -7.33 -6.75 17.08
CA SER A 105 -6.65 -7.80 17.84
C SER A 105 -5.16 -7.51 17.99
N ARG A 106 -4.83 -6.48 18.77
CA ARG A 106 -3.48 -6.03 19.16
C ARG A 106 -3.55 -5.08 20.36
N SER A 107 -2.45 -4.89 21.09
CA SER A 107 -2.37 -3.92 22.19
C SER A 107 -1.20 -2.96 22.00
N ASP A 108 -1.47 -1.74 21.56
CA ASP A 108 -0.44 -0.71 21.37
C ASP A 108 0.21 -0.28 22.69
N LYS A 109 -0.47 -0.48 23.83
CA LYS A 109 0.09 -0.28 25.18
C LYS A 109 1.16 -1.33 25.50
N GLN A 110 0.86 -2.61 25.23
CA GLN A 110 1.82 -3.72 25.42
C GLN A 110 3.05 -3.56 24.52
N LEU A 111 2.87 -3.09 23.28
CA LEU A 111 3.99 -2.89 22.35
C LEU A 111 4.96 -1.80 22.85
N ARG A 112 4.49 -0.84 23.65
CA ARG A 112 5.28 0.27 24.19
C ARG A 112 5.90 -0.02 25.55
N ASP A 113 5.12 -0.59 26.48
CA ASP A 113 5.52 -0.75 27.87
C ASP A 113 5.41 -2.23 28.30
N PRO A 114 6.48 -2.86 28.79
CA PRO A 114 6.43 -4.23 29.29
C PRO A 114 5.47 -4.43 30.47
N LYS A 115 5.13 -3.38 31.23
CA LYS A 115 4.16 -3.45 32.35
C LYS A 115 2.75 -3.78 31.89
N GLU A 116 2.42 -3.44 30.65
CA GLU A 116 1.09 -3.65 30.06
C GLU A 116 0.88 -5.08 29.53
N ALA A 117 1.86 -5.97 29.72
CA ALA A 117 1.82 -7.34 29.20
C ALA A 117 0.59 -8.14 29.64
N ASN A 118 0.14 -7.96 30.88
CA ASN A 118 -0.98 -8.70 31.46
C ASN A 118 -2.36 -8.04 31.22
N SER A 119 -2.39 -6.79 30.75
CA SER A 119 -3.62 -5.98 30.60
C SER A 119 -4.17 -6.02 29.16
N THR A 120 -4.17 -7.19 28.52
CA THR A 120 -4.40 -7.31 27.07
C THR A 120 -5.62 -8.13 26.68
N GLN A 121 -6.29 -8.79 27.63
CA GLN A 121 -7.37 -9.75 27.37
C GLN A 121 -8.56 -9.17 26.60
N GLN A 122 -8.88 -7.90 26.77
CA GLN A 122 -9.99 -7.27 26.03
C GLN A 122 -9.63 -7.02 24.56
N TYR A 123 -8.37 -6.67 24.28
CA TYR A 123 -7.94 -6.19 22.97
C TYR A 123 -7.35 -7.30 22.11
N CYS A 124 -6.65 -8.26 22.70
CA CYS A 124 -5.86 -9.25 21.96
C CYS A 124 -6.51 -10.63 21.78
N LYS A 125 -7.79 -10.80 22.09
CA LYS A 125 -8.48 -12.08 21.87
C LYS A 125 -8.44 -12.51 20.39
N PRO A 126 -8.33 -13.81 20.10
CA PRO A 126 -8.15 -14.92 21.05
C PRO A 126 -6.71 -15.05 21.58
N GLU A 127 -5.71 -14.52 20.88
CA GLU A 127 -4.27 -14.69 21.15
C GLU A 127 -3.71 -13.72 22.20
N ALA A 128 -4.40 -13.58 23.33
CA ALA A 128 -3.99 -12.72 24.44
C ALA A 128 -3.09 -13.46 25.46
N THR A 129 -3.43 -14.71 25.74
CA THR A 129 -2.79 -15.55 26.75
C THR A 129 -2.58 -16.96 26.22
N THR A 130 -1.59 -17.66 26.76
CA THR A 130 -1.44 -19.11 26.58
C THR A 130 -2.62 -19.86 27.21
N GLU A 131 -2.75 -21.15 26.93
CA GLU A 131 -3.71 -22.04 27.59
C GLU A 131 -3.60 -22.01 29.13
N HIS A 132 -2.39 -21.87 29.67
CA HIS A 132 -2.14 -21.73 31.12
C HIS A 132 -2.32 -20.31 31.68
N GLY A 133 -2.93 -19.38 30.92
CA GLY A 133 -3.20 -18.02 31.36
C GLY A 133 -2.01 -17.05 31.37
N SER A 134 -0.81 -17.49 30.98
CA SER A 134 0.35 -16.60 30.86
C SER A 134 0.22 -15.64 29.67
N ALA A 135 0.59 -14.38 29.86
CA ALA A 135 0.53 -13.38 28.79
C ALA A 135 1.39 -13.75 27.56
N VAL A 136 0.85 -13.50 26.38
CA VAL A 136 1.57 -13.58 25.10
C VAL A 136 2.07 -12.19 24.72
N VAL A 137 3.33 -12.07 24.31
CA VAL A 137 3.95 -10.81 23.88
C VAL A 137 4.71 -11.06 22.58
N PRO A 138 4.44 -10.31 21.50
CA PRO A 138 3.26 -9.46 21.29
C PRO A 138 1.96 -10.28 21.19
N CYS A 139 0.87 -9.76 21.75
CA CYS A 139 -0.44 -10.40 21.71
C CYS A 139 -1.27 -10.04 20.46
N GLY A 140 -2.27 -10.88 20.18
CA GLY A 140 -3.31 -10.64 19.21
C GLY A 140 -3.05 -11.20 17.81
N LEU A 141 -4.12 -11.32 17.03
CA LEU A 141 -4.12 -11.97 15.71
C LEU A 141 -3.19 -11.29 14.70
N VAL A 142 -3.02 -9.97 14.81
CA VAL A 142 -2.13 -9.23 13.91
C VAL A 142 -0.71 -9.77 14.05
N ALA A 143 -0.20 -9.84 15.28
CA ALA A 143 1.14 -10.37 15.51
C ALA A 143 1.19 -11.88 15.29
N TRP A 144 0.20 -12.62 15.81
CA TRP A 144 0.17 -14.10 15.76
C TRP A 144 0.20 -14.68 14.33
N SER A 145 -0.33 -13.96 13.34
CA SER A 145 -0.26 -14.39 11.93
C SER A 145 0.97 -13.89 11.18
N LEU A 146 2.09 -13.63 11.88
CA LEU A 146 3.32 -13.10 11.28
C LEU A 146 3.76 -13.92 10.05
N PHE A 147 4.04 -13.23 8.94
CA PHE A 147 4.57 -13.86 7.74
C PHE A 147 5.92 -14.54 7.99
N ASN A 148 6.12 -15.77 7.50
CA ASN A 148 7.27 -16.62 7.87
C ASN A 148 7.99 -17.32 6.71
N ASP A 149 7.71 -16.94 5.46
CA ASP A 149 8.58 -17.38 4.36
C ASP A 149 9.92 -16.66 4.43
N THR A 150 10.95 -17.33 3.90
CA THR A 150 12.28 -16.72 3.78
C THR A 150 12.78 -16.79 2.34
N TYR A 151 13.62 -15.83 1.98
CA TYR A 151 14.17 -15.70 0.64
C TYR A 151 15.69 -15.54 0.72
N SER A 152 16.39 -16.26 -0.14
CA SER A 152 17.82 -16.06 -0.40
C SER A 152 18.06 -15.97 -1.90
N PHE A 153 19.08 -15.19 -2.28
CA PHE A 153 19.35 -14.80 -3.66
C PHE A 153 20.81 -15.08 -3.98
N ALA A 154 21.07 -15.62 -5.16
CA ALA A 154 22.41 -15.83 -5.70
C ALA A 154 22.46 -15.45 -7.18
N ARG A 155 23.61 -14.94 -7.64
CA ARG A 155 23.86 -14.63 -9.05
C ARG A 155 25.06 -15.39 -9.60
N GLY A 156 25.01 -15.72 -10.89
CA GLY A 156 26.10 -16.41 -11.59
C GLY A 156 26.52 -17.71 -10.88
N ASN A 157 27.83 -17.88 -10.67
CA ASN A 157 28.45 -19.03 -9.98
C ASN A 157 28.15 -19.06 -8.46
N ASN A 158 26.88 -19.05 -8.06
CA ASN A 158 26.42 -19.07 -6.65
C ASN A 158 26.94 -17.92 -5.77
N ARG A 159 27.23 -16.75 -6.34
CA ARG A 159 27.59 -15.58 -5.53
C ARG A 159 26.34 -15.05 -4.81
N ALA A 160 26.32 -15.19 -3.49
CA ALA A 160 25.21 -14.73 -2.67
C ALA A 160 24.98 -13.20 -2.78
N LEU A 161 23.72 -12.83 -2.97
CA LEU A 161 23.25 -11.44 -2.91
C LEU A 161 22.65 -11.22 -1.53
N ARG A 162 23.33 -10.41 -0.71
CA ARG A 162 22.91 -10.15 0.67
C ARG A 162 21.63 -9.31 0.70
N VAL A 163 20.62 -9.83 1.39
CA VAL A 163 19.40 -9.09 1.71
C VAL A 163 19.58 -8.40 3.07
N HIS A 164 19.57 -7.08 3.07
CA HIS A 164 19.60 -6.28 4.29
C HIS A 164 18.17 -6.14 4.83
N LYS A 165 17.96 -6.61 6.06
CA LYS A 165 16.68 -6.54 6.78
C LYS A 165 16.59 -5.41 7.82
N ARG A 166 17.60 -4.52 7.86
CA ARG A 166 17.62 -3.33 8.72
C ARG A 166 17.22 -2.09 7.93
N GLY A 167 16.52 -1.16 8.57
CA GLY A 167 16.00 0.06 7.96
C GLY A 167 14.85 -0.18 7.00
N ILE A 168 14.03 -1.20 7.25
CA ILE A 168 12.83 -1.55 6.46
C ILE A 168 11.53 -1.03 7.09
N SER A 169 11.54 -0.72 8.39
CA SER A 169 10.46 -0.03 9.09
C SER A 169 10.75 1.48 9.22
N TRP A 170 9.75 2.25 9.65
CA TRP A 170 9.98 3.67 9.92
C TRP A 170 10.72 3.86 11.25
N ARG A 171 11.64 4.83 11.29
CA ARG A 171 12.41 5.15 12.49
C ARG A 171 11.51 5.51 13.67
N SER A 172 10.46 6.30 13.43
CA SER A 172 9.49 6.70 14.45
C SER A 172 8.74 5.51 15.07
N GLU A 173 8.51 4.43 14.31
CA GLU A 173 7.87 3.22 14.86
C GLU A 173 8.80 2.52 15.84
N ARG A 174 10.08 2.37 15.47
CA ARG A 174 11.12 1.78 16.33
C ARG A 174 11.38 2.58 17.60
N GLU A 175 11.23 3.91 17.54
CA GLU A 175 11.55 4.80 18.65
C GLU A 175 10.35 5.14 19.55
N HIS A 176 9.12 5.16 19.01
CA HIS A 176 7.94 5.66 19.73
C HIS A 176 6.74 4.70 19.80
N ILE A 177 6.71 3.64 18.98
CA ILE A 177 5.61 2.65 19.00
C ILE A 177 6.05 1.34 19.64
N PHE A 178 7.25 0.87 19.31
CA PHE A 178 7.79 -0.36 19.88
C PHE A 178 8.79 -0.01 20.98
N GLY A 179 8.55 -0.49 22.20
CA GLY A 179 9.40 -0.27 23.34
C GLY A 179 10.75 -0.98 23.20
N LYS A 180 11.81 -0.36 23.73
CA LYS A 180 13.16 -0.96 23.77
C LYS A 180 13.31 -2.08 24.79
N GLN A 181 12.40 -2.15 25.76
CA GLN A 181 12.41 -3.14 26.84
C GLN A 181 11.24 -4.14 26.75
N VAL A 182 10.58 -4.23 25.59
CA VAL A 182 9.53 -5.22 25.33
C VAL A 182 10.13 -6.35 24.52
N PHE A 183 10.17 -7.55 25.11
CA PHE A 183 10.71 -8.75 24.50
C PHE A 183 9.61 -9.78 24.23
N PRO A 184 9.71 -10.61 23.18
CA PRO A 184 8.76 -11.68 22.96
C PRO A 184 8.65 -12.64 24.14
N ARG A 185 7.43 -13.00 24.52
CA ARG A 185 7.14 -13.97 25.59
C ARG A 185 5.99 -14.85 25.16
N ASN A 186 6.15 -16.16 25.30
CA ASN A 186 5.13 -17.18 24.97
C ASN A 186 4.54 -17.10 23.54
N PHE A 187 5.17 -16.36 22.63
CA PHE A 187 4.70 -16.16 21.26
C PHE A 187 4.92 -17.41 20.41
N GLN A 188 3.89 -17.87 19.70
CA GLN A 188 3.87 -19.10 18.89
C GLN A 188 4.28 -20.37 19.65
N LYS A 189 4.01 -20.45 20.96
CA LYS A 189 4.33 -21.62 21.80
C LYS A 189 3.13 -22.52 22.11
N GLY A 190 1.94 -22.16 21.66
CA GLY A 190 0.72 -22.95 21.87
C GLY A 190 0.57 -24.10 20.88
N ALA A 191 -0.51 -24.88 21.03
CA ALA A 191 -0.85 -25.95 20.08
C ALA A 191 -1.12 -25.44 18.66
N LEU A 192 -1.64 -24.21 18.54
CA LEU A 192 -1.86 -23.53 17.26
C LEU A 192 -0.72 -22.55 16.98
N ILE A 193 -0.10 -22.70 15.81
CA ILE A 193 0.93 -21.80 15.28
C ILE A 193 0.35 -21.05 14.09
N GLY A 194 0.35 -19.72 14.18
CA GLY A 194 -0.25 -18.85 13.16
C GLY A 194 0.69 -18.39 12.07
N GLY A 195 1.99 -18.45 12.32
CA GLY A 195 2.98 -17.86 11.46
C GLY A 195 4.39 -17.97 12.01
N GLY A 196 5.16 -16.89 11.87
CA GLY A 196 6.58 -16.83 12.21
C GLY A 196 6.80 -16.65 13.69
N THR A 197 7.96 -17.11 14.15
CA THR A 197 8.47 -16.88 15.50
C THR A 197 9.28 -15.60 15.57
N LEU A 198 9.54 -15.13 16.80
CA LEU A 198 10.38 -13.96 17.09
C LEU A 198 11.54 -14.40 17.97
N ASP A 199 12.67 -13.69 17.88
CA ASP A 199 13.82 -13.96 18.76
C ASP A 199 13.54 -13.40 20.16
N PRO A 200 13.46 -14.24 21.22
CA PRO A 200 13.19 -13.79 22.58
C PRO A 200 14.33 -12.96 23.19
N ARG A 201 15.54 -12.97 22.59
CA ARG A 201 16.70 -12.20 23.05
C ARG A 201 16.76 -10.79 22.49
N ILE A 202 15.92 -10.48 21.50
CA ILE A 202 15.92 -9.19 20.78
C ILE A 202 14.60 -8.46 21.09
N PRO A 203 14.63 -7.17 21.46
CA PRO A 203 13.40 -6.43 21.74
C PRO A 203 12.57 -6.24 20.47
N LEU A 204 11.25 -6.07 20.62
CA LEU A 204 10.33 -5.93 19.47
C LEU A 204 10.69 -4.73 18.57
N SER A 205 11.28 -3.68 19.13
CA SER A 205 11.73 -2.48 18.41
C SER A 205 12.87 -2.73 17.41
N GLU A 206 13.61 -3.82 17.56
CA GLU A 206 14.69 -4.22 16.65
C GLU A 206 14.27 -5.31 15.66
N GLN A 207 13.11 -5.93 15.86
CA GLN A 207 12.57 -6.97 14.97
C GLN A 207 11.74 -6.31 13.85
N GLU A 208 12.41 -5.67 12.90
CA GLU A 208 11.72 -4.82 11.89
C GLU A 208 10.73 -5.58 11.00
N ASP A 209 10.94 -6.88 10.75
CA ASP A 209 9.98 -7.73 10.02
C ASP A 209 8.60 -7.73 10.72
N LEU A 210 8.58 -7.81 12.07
CA LEU A 210 7.36 -7.68 12.86
C LEU A 210 6.74 -6.30 12.70
N ILE A 211 7.53 -5.23 12.78
CA ILE A 211 7.04 -3.85 12.67
C ILE A 211 6.39 -3.63 11.30
N VAL A 212 7.02 -4.12 10.23
CA VAL A 212 6.46 -4.07 8.88
C VAL A 212 5.11 -4.80 8.82
N TRP A 213 4.99 -5.97 9.44
CA TRP A 213 3.78 -6.77 9.46
C TRP A 213 2.64 -6.13 10.28
N MET A 214 2.97 -5.55 11.44
CA MET A 214 2.01 -4.92 12.36
C MET A 214 1.30 -3.71 11.77
N ARG A 215 1.87 -3.09 10.72
CA ARG A 215 1.17 -2.11 9.88
C ARG A 215 0.10 -2.81 9.05
N THR A 216 -1.14 -2.89 9.52
CA THR A 216 -2.23 -3.57 8.77
C THR A 216 -2.46 -2.94 7.40
N ALA A 217 -2.57 -3.76 6.35
CA ALA A 217 -2.90 -3.32 5.01
C ALA A 217 -4.39 -2.96 4.86
N ALA A 218 -4.69 -1.96 4.03
CA ALA A 218 -6.06 -1.50 3.77
C ALA A 218 -6.81 -2.39 2.76
N LEU A 219 -6.09 -3.12 1.91
CA LEU A 219 -6.62 -3.95 0.82
C LEU A 219 -6.23 -5.42 1.03
N PRO A 220 -7.01 -6.39 0.49
CA PRO A 220 -6.73 -7.82 0.64
C PRO A 220 -5.52 -8.31 -0.14
N THR A 221 -5.15 -7.58 -1.19
CA THR A 221 -3.91 -7.78 -1.93
C THR A 221 -2.95 -6.67 -1.53
N PHE A 222 -1.81 -7.02 -0.95
CA PHE A 222 -0.86 -6.04 -0.45
C PHE A 222 0.57 -6.54 -0.53
N ARG A 223 1.50 -5.58 -0.48
CA ARG A 223 2.94 -5.82 -0.43
C ARG A 223 3.52 -5.36 0.90
N LYS A 224 4.54 -6.07 1.37
CA LYS A 224 5.30 -5.73 2.57
C LYS A 224 6.78 -5.82 2.25
N LEU A 225 7.54 -4.84 2.72
CA LEU A 225 8.97 -4.80 2.50
C LEU A 225 9.64 -5.89 3.34
N TYR A 226 10.31 -6.82 2.68
CA TYR A 226 11.10 -7.89 3.30
C TYR A 226 12.54 -7.46 3.57
N GLY A 227 13.10 -6.64 2.68
CA GLY A 227 14.52 -6.28 2.72
C GLY A 227 14.94 -5.48 1.50
N ARG A 228 16.23 -5.16 1.45
CA ARG A 228 16.87 -4.48 0.32
C ARG A 228 18.16 -5.18 -0.09
N ILE A 229 18.44 -5.20 -1.38
CA ILE A 229 19.69 -5.69 -1.95
C ILE A 229 20.51 -4.47 -2.38
N GLU A 230 21.71 -4.34 -1.82
CA GLU A 230 22.65 -3.24 -2.09
C GLU A 230 23.60 -3.59 -3.23
N ALA A 231 23.05 -4.10 -4.33
CA ALA A 231 23.79 -4.47 -5.52
C ALA A 231 22.93 -4.24 -6.77
N ASP A 232 23.56 -3.74 -7.84
CA ASP A 232 22.93 -3.61 -9.15
C ASP A 232 22.68 -5.00 -9.77
N LEU A 233 21.55 -5.13 -10.47
CA LEU A 233 21.23 -6.27 -11.34
C LEU A 233 21.09 -5.79 -12.79
N ARG A 234 21.72 -6.51 -13.72
CA ARG A 234 21.70 -6.15 -15.15
C ARG A 234 20.56 -6.81 -15.90
N ALA A 235 20.10 -6.18 -16.97
CA ALA A 235 19.13 -6.76 -17.88
C ALA A 235 19.63 -8.11 -18.41
N GLY A 236 18.77 -9.12 -18.40
CA GLY A 236 19.09 -10.48 -18.80
C GLY A 236 19.79 -11.33 -17.73
N GLU A 237 20.24 -10.75 -16.63
CA GLU A 237 20.88 -11.50 -15.54
C GLU A 237 19.89 -12.52 -14.94
N LEU A 238 20.40 -13.72 -14.66
CA LEU A 238 19.67 -14.81 -14.03
C LEU A 238 20.02 -14.84 -12.54
N VAL A 239 19.03 -14.59 -11.70
CA VAL A 239 19.15 -14.64 -10.24
C VAL A 239 18.48 -15.90 -9.75
N THR A 240 19.25 -16.77 -9.09
CA THR A 240 18.70 -17.94 -8.42
C THR A 240 18.07 -17.49 -7.11
N VAL A 241 16.79 -17.79 -6.93
CA VAL A 241 16.05 -17.50 -5.71
C VAL A 241 15.73 -18.82 -5.03
N THR A 242 16.11 -18.94 -3.75
CA THR A 242 15.72 -20.06 -2.90
C THR A 242 14.75 -19.55 -1.85
N THR A 243 13.53 -20.07 -1.89
CA THR A 243 12.42 -19.71 -1.01
C THR A 243 12.14 -20.84 -0.03
N GLN A 244 11.97 -20.53 1.25
CA GLN A 244 11.33 -21.43 2.22
C GLN A 244 9.84 -21.11 2.28
N ASN A 245 9.01 -21.99 1.72
CA ASN A 245 7.57 -21.78 1.56
C ASN A 245 6.81 -22.31 2.80
N ASN A 246 6.80 -21.56 3.90
CA ASN A 246 6.23 -21.98 5.19
C ASN A 246 4.83 -21.43 5.46
N TYR A 247 4.50 -20.24 4.93
CA TYR A 247 3.28 -19.52 5.26
C TYR A 247 2.08 -20.12 4.54
N ASN A 248 1.12 -20.66 5.27
CA ASN A 248 -0.04 -21.33 4.69
C ASN A 248 -1.04 -20.33 4.10
N THR A 249 -1.07 -20.21 2.77
CA THR A 249 -2.11 -19.46 2.04
C THR A 249 -3.16 -20.34 1.39
N TYR A 250 -2.92 -21.64 1.32
CA TYR A 250 -3.79 -22.59 0.63
C TYR A 250 -5.12 -22.79 1.35
N SER A 251 -5.11 -22.72 2.69
CA SER A 251 -6.32 -22.89 3.52
C SER A 251 -7.39 -21.84 3.27
N PHE A 252 -7.01 -20.66 2.78
CA PHE A 252 -7.93 -19.57 2.42
C PHE A 252 -7.87 -19.20 0.93
N GLY A 253 -7.24 -20.04 0.10
CA GLY A 253 -7.16 -19.83 -1.36
C GLY A 253 -6.39 -18.56 -1.78
N GLY A 254 -5.49 -18.07 -0.93
CA GLY A 254 -4.63 -16.92 -1.19
C GLY A 254 -3.38 -17.30 -1.98
N LYS A 255 -2.82 -16.29 -2.65
CA LYS A 255 -1.60 -16.42 -3.46
C LYS A 255 -0.43 -15.68 -2.83
N LYS A 256 0.77 -16.13 -3.17
CA LYS A 256 2.03 -15.52 -2.74
C LYS A 256 2.92 -15.21 -3.92
N ALA A 257 3.48 -14.01 -3.92
CA ALA A 257 4.48 -13.61 -4.90
C ALA A 257 5.68 -12.93 -4.22
N LEU A 258 6.84 -13.15 -4.80
CA LEU A 258 8.04 -12.38 -4.51
C LEU A 258 8.12 -11.23 -5.52
N VAL A 259 8.39 -10.03 -5.04
CA VAL A 259 8.49 -8.84 -5.88
C VAL A 259 9.83 -8.17 -5.67
N LEU A 260 10.62 -8.03 -6.73
CA LEU A 260 11.78 -7.15 -6.75
C LEU A 260 11.39 -5.85 -7.43
N SER A 261 11.68 -4.71 -6.81
CA SER A 261 11.32 -3.41 -7.37
C SER A 261 12.39 -2.36 -7.08
N THR A 262 12.69 -1.51 -8.05
CA THR A 262 13.42 -0.25 -7.82
C THR A 262 12.48 0.80 -7.24
N ALA A 263 12.98 1.82 -6.56
CA ALA A 263 12.17 2.97 -6.18
C ALA A 263 12.31 4.10 -7.22
N GLY A 264 11.18 4.71 -7.59
CA GLY A 264 11.13 5.99 -8.26
C GLY A 264 10.86 7.13 -7.27
N VAL A 265 10.87 8.37 -7.79
CA VAL A 265 10.60 9.58 -6.99
C VAL A 265 9.21 9.54 -6.33
N LEU A 266 8.24 8.92 -7.00
CA LEU A 266 6.86 8.78 -6.52
C LEU A 266 6.61 7.44 -5.80
N GLY A 267 7.67 6.71 -5.46
CA GLY A 267 7.60 5.38 -4.85
C GLY A 267 7.66 4.25 -5.89
N GLY A 268 6.79 3.26 -5.75
CA GLY A 268 6.74 2.10 -6.63
C GLY A 268 6.10 2.38 -8.00
N ARG A 269 6.05 1.36 -8.86
CA ARG A 269 5.42 1.46 -10.17
C ARG A 269 3.90 1.59 -10.02
N ASN A 270 3.37 2.80 -10.19
CA ASN A 270 1.94 3.06 -10.18
C ASN A 270 1.55 4.21 -11.13
N GLY A 271 0.90 3.87 -12.24
CA GLY A 271 0.42 4.86 -13.21
C GLY A 271 -0.93 5.49 -12.86
N PHE A 272 -1.59 5.09 -11.76
CA PHE A 272 -2.94 5.57 -11.43
C PHE A 272 -2.99 7.08 -11.24
N LEU A 273 -2.09 7.65 -10.42
CA LEU A 273 -2.06 9.09 -10.14
C LEU A 273 -1.86 9.90 -11.43
N GLY A 274 -0.90 9.49 -12.26
CA GLY A 274 -0.61 10.17 -13.52
C GLY A 274 -1.76 10.09 -14.53
N ARG A 275 -2.42 8.92 -14.66
CA ARG A 275 -3.64 8.79 -15.46
C ARG A 275 -4.78 9.66 -14.92
N GLY A 276 -4.95 9.73 -13.60
CA GLY A 276 -5.96 10.59 -12.97
C GLY A 276 -5.77 12.06 -13.33
N TYR A 277 -4.55 12.59 -13.17
CA TYR A 277 -4.20 13.95 -13.58
C TYR A 277 -4.44 14.19 -15.07
N ALA A 278 -4.03 13.26 -15.94
CA ALA A 278 -4.22 13.39 -17.38
C ALA A 278 -5.71 13.41 -17.77
N VAL A 279 -6.55 12.55 -17.17
CA VAL A 279 -7.99 12.50 -17.43
C VAL A 279 -8.69 13.78 -16.98
N VAL A 280 -8.40 14.27 -15.77
CA VAL A 280 -9.00 15.52 -15.27
C VAL A 280 -8.53 16.71 -16.11
N GLY A 281 -7.24 16.76 -16.45
CA GLY A 281 -6.70 17.81 -17.31
C GLY A 281 -7.37 17.84 -18.70
N LEU A 282 -7.55 16.68 -19.32
CA LEU A 282 -8.26 16.56 -20.60
C LEU A 282 -9.73 16.99 -20.48
N ALA A 283 -10.42 16.59 -19.42
CA ALA A 283 -11.80 17.01 -19.17
C ALA A 283 -11.92 18.54 -19.03
N CYS A 284 -10.98 19.20 -18.35
CA CYS A 284 -10.93 20.66 -18.24
C CYS A 284 -10.75 21.33 -19.62
N LEU A 285 -9.85 20.80 -20.47
CA LEU A 285 -9.64 21.35 -21.82
C LEU A 285 -10.86 21.16 -22.72
N LEU A 286 -11.50 19.99 -22.70
CA LEU A 286 -12.72 19.73 -23.46
C LEU A 286 -13.88 20.64 -23.00
N LEU A 287 -14.01 20.86 -21.69
CA LEU A 287 -15.02 21.79 -21.16
C LEU A 287 -14.71 23.24 -21.56
N ALA A 288 -13.45 23.66 -21.53
CA ALA A 288 -13.05 24.99 -21.99
C ALA A 288 -13.36 25.19 -23.48
N LEU A 289 -13.08 24.19 -24.32
CA LEU A 289 -13.41 24.20 -25.75
C LEU A 289 -14.92 24.28 -25.98
N LEU A 290 -15.71 23.46 -25.27
CA LEU A 290 -17.16 23.47 -25.36
C LEU A 290 -17.75 24.84 -24.97
N LEU A 291 -17.31 25.42 -23.85
CA LEU A 291 -17.74 26.74 -23.41
C LEU A 291 -17.33 27.84 -24.40
N THR A 292 -16.13 27.74 -24.97
CA THR A 292 -15.67 28.67 -26.02
C THR A 292 -16.56 28.60 -27.25
N MET A 293 -16.88 27.39 -27.74
CA MET A 293 -17.79 27.20 -28.87
C MET A 293 -19.20 27.72 -28.58
N LEU A 294 -19.72 27.47 -27.37
CA LEU A 294 -21.02 28.01 -26.94
C LEU A 294 -21.04 29.54 -26.92
N CYS A 295 -19.98 30.18 -26.41
CA CYS A 295 -19.87 31.64 -26.41
C CYS A 295 -19.76 32.22 -27.83
N LEU A 296 -19.14 31.50 -28.77
CA LEU A 296 -19.01 31.92 -30.17
C LEU A 296 -20.32 31.74 -30.95
N VAL A 297 -21.06 30.64 -30.72
CA VAL A 297 -22.32 30.34 -31.43
C VAL A 297 -23.51 31.09 -30.82
N PHE A 298 -23.55 31.21 -29.49
CA PHE A 298 -24.61 31.89 -28.75
C PHE A 298 -24.01 33.05 -27.91
N PRO A 299 -23.62 34.16 -28.55
CA PRO A 299 -23.16 35.34 -27.82
C PRO A 299 -24.32 35.89 -26.98
N LEU A 300 -24.28 35.66 -25.67
CA LEU A 300 -25.20 36.26 -24.70
C LEU A 300 -25.02 37.78 -24.72
N LYS A 301 -25.87 38.50 -25.46
CA LYS A 301 -26.03 39.95 -25.33
C LYS A 301 -26.66 40.26 -23.97
N GLU A 302 -26.12 41.25 -23.25
CA GLU A 302 -26.60 41.65 -21.93
C GLU A 302 -28.06 42.13 -21.91
N GLU A 303 -28.65 42.44 -23.08
CA GLU A 303 -30.02 42.92 -23.19
C GLU A 303 -31.09 41.94 -22.65
N HIS A 304 -30.81 40.64 -22.61
CA HIS A 304 -31.76 39.64 -22.08
C HIS A 304 -31.75 39.49 -20.54
N LEU A 305 -30.80 40.13 -19.82
CA LEU A 305 -30.72 40.07 -18.36
C LEU A 305 -31.24 41.34 -17.66
N ALA A 306 -31.46 42.43 -18.41
CA ALA A 306 -31.89 43.72 -17.85
C ALA A 306 -33.42 43.86 -17.67
N LEU A 307 -34.23 42.95 -18.24
CA LEU A 307 -35.70 43.04 -18.19
C LEU A 307 -36.30 42.29 -17.00
N GLN A 308 -35.93 42.65 -15.77
CA GLN A 308 -36.73 42.24 -14.60
C GLN A 308 -36.53 43.07 -13.32
N TYR A 309 -36.42 44.39 -13.42
CA TYR A 309 -36.77 45.28 -12.30
C TYR A 309 -37.36 46.60 -12.83
N PRO A 310 -38.68 46.85 -12.71
CA PRO A 310 -39.21 48.18 -12.95
C PRO A 310 -38.73 49.11 -11.82
N LEU A 311 -37.96 50.15 -12.19
CA LEU A 311 -37.70 51.31 -11.35
C LEU A 311 -39.04 52.03 -11.09
N LEU A 312 -39.59 51.91 -9.88
CA LEU A 312 -40.66 52.80 -9.39
C LEU A 312 -40.13 54.24 -9.37
N ARG A 313 -40.59 55.09 -10.29
CA ARG A 313 -40.49 56.55 -10.15
C ARG A 313 -41.52 57.02 -9.12
N PRO A 314 -41.17 57.92 -8.16
CA PRO A 314 -42.17 58.52 -7.29
C PRO A 314 -43.05 59.49 -8.09
N ALA A 315 -44.37 59.37 -7.95
CA ALA A 315 -45.33 60.29 -8.53
C ALA A 315 -45.27 61.64 -7.80
N THR A 316 -44.90 62.70 -8.51
CA THR A 316 -45.15 64.09 -8.10
C THR A 316 -46.64 64.37 -8.23
N VAL A 317 -47.31 64.61 -7.10
CA VAL A 317 -48.69 65.10 -7.02
C VAL A 317 -48.68 66.60 -7.31
N THR A 318 -49.30 67.02 -8.41
CA THR A 318 -49.67 68.42 -8.66
C THR A 318 -51.13 68.63 -8.27
N MET A 319 -51.35 69.38 -7.19
CA MET A 319 -52.66 69.94 -6.85
C MET A 319 -53.02 71.05 -7.85
N HIS A 320 -54.21 70.99 -8.43
CA HIS A 320 -54.89 72.17 -8.98
C HIS A 320 -55.89 72.70 -7.96
N ALA A 321 -55.92 74.03 -7.86
CA ALA A 321 -56.71 74.85 -6.95
C ALA A 321 -58.22 74.76 -7.18
#